data_AF-A0A9P5WY89-F1
#
_entry.id   AF-A0A9P5WY89-F1
#
_cell.length_a   1.000
_cell.length_b   1.000
_cell.length_c   1.000
_cell.angle_alpha   90.00
_cell.angle_beta   90.00
_cell.angle_gamma   90.00
#
_symmetry.space_group_name_H-M   'P 1'
#
loop_
_entity.id
_entity.type
_entity.pdbx_description
1 polymer ?
#
loop_
_entity_poly.entity_id
_entity_poly.type
_entity_poly.pdbx_seq_one_letter_code
_entity_poly.pdbx_strand_id
1 'polypeptide(L)'
;MFWINLVDLQQDTLTSSLIRRQCFLNGINCLIKGAKAHTGSPQCQQCWKWGHPSDICRCPAIHCPICAGPHHRDSHCSMSGCCKGNPKASPPISPTPADMACPHVCSCINC
;
A
#
# COMPACT_ATOMS: atom_id res chain seq x y z
N MET A 1 -13.62 -2.04 9.71
CA MET A 1 -14.03 -1.24 8.53
C MET A 1 -12.74 -0.75 7.87
N PHE A 2 -12.46 -1.17 6.64
CA PHE A 2 -11.26 -0.77 5.90
C PHE A 2 -11.66 0.20 4.78
N TRP A 3 -10.86 1.24 4.56
CA TRP A 3 -11.13 2.27 3.56
C TRP A 3 -10.14 2.12 2.41
N ILE A 4 -10.65 1.91 1.20
CA ILE A 4 -9.85 1.91 -0.03
C ILE A 4 -10.11 3.23 -0.72
N ASN A 5 -9.08 4.07 -0.83
CA ASN A 5 -9.15 5.22 -1.72
C ASN A 5 -8.74 4.77 -3.12
N LEU A 6 -9.71 4.81 -4.02
CA LEU A 6 -9.44 4.66 -5.44
C LEU A 6 -8.96 6.04 -5.91
N VAL A 7 -7.65 6.17 -6.10
CA VAL A 7 -7.08 7.33 -6.80
C VAL A 7 -7.49 7.21 -8.26
N ASP A 8 -8.15 8.26 -8.75
CA ASP A 8 -8.65 8.38 -10.11
C ASP A 8 -7.48 8.45 -11.10
N LEU A 9 -6.94 7.30 -11.50
CA LEU A 9 -6.09 7.20 -12.68
C LEU A 9 -7.04 7.17 -13.89
N GLN A 10 -7.48 8.35 -14.30
CA GLN A 10 -8.36 8.62 -15.43
C GLN A 10 -9.71 7.88 -15.41
N GLN A 11 -10.72 8.64 -14.98
CA GLN A 11 -12.16 8.54 -15.25
C GLN A 11 -12.97 7.87 -14.12
N ASP A 12 -13.83 8.69 -13.50
CA ASP A 12 -15.02 8.43 -12.67
C ASP A 12 -15.91 7.22 -13.08
N THR A 13 -15.63 6.57 -14.21
CA THR A 13 -16.32 5.38 -14.73
C THR A 13 -15.94 4.10 -13.99
N LEU A 14 -14.67 3.90 -13.62
CA LEU A 14 -14.25 2.68 -12.91
C LEU A 14 -14.73 2.65 -11.46
N THR A 15 -14.69 3.79 -10.77
CA THR A 15 -15.09 3.94 -9.36
C THR A 15 -16.57 3.61 -9.18
N SER A 16 -17.43 4.11 -10.06
CA SER A 16 -18.86 3.79 -10.07
C SER A 16 -19.14 2.31 -10.35
N SER A 17 -18.33 1.69 -11.23
CA SER A 17 -18.48 0.26 -11.59
C SER A 17 -18.09 -0.72 -10.47
N LEU A 18 -17.28 -0.26 -9.51
CA LEU A 18 -16.79 -1.06 -8.38
C LEU A 18 -17.67 -0.94 -7.13
N ILE A 19 -18.46 0.13 -7.00
CA ILE A 19 -19.43 0.27 -5.91
C ILE A 19 -20.46 -0.85 -6.02
N ARG A 20 -20.73 -1.54 -4.89
CA ARG A 20 -21.53 -2.78 -4.78
C ARG A 20 -20.88 -4.06 -5.32
N ARG A 21 -19.63 -4.02 -5.80
CA ARG A 21 -18.89 -5.27 -6.07
C ARG A 21 -18.29 -5.84 -4.79
N GLN A 22 -18.10 -7.15 -4.79
CA GLN A 22 -17.36 -7.86 -3.75
C GLN A 22 -15.89 -7.94 -4.13
N CYS A 23 -15.02 -7.78 -3.14
CA CYS A 23 -13.59 -7.98 -3.25
C CYS A 23 -13.11 -8.94 -2.16
N PHE A 24 -12.08 -9.73 -2.46
CA PHE A 24 -11.45 -10.59 -1.47
C PHE A 24 -10.25 -9.87 -0.87
N LEU A 25 -10.32 -9.58 0.42
CA LEU A 25 -9.24 -8.95 1.19
C LEU A 25 -8.85 -9.89 2.31
N ASN A 26 -7.62 -10.39 2.28
CA ASN A 26 -7.06 -11.24 3.33
C ASN A 26 -7.95 -12.47 3.69
N GLY A 27 -8.52 -13.12 2.68
CA GLY A 27 -9.43 -14.26 2.86
C GLY A 27 -10.87 -13.90 3.23
N ILE A 28 -11.20 -12.61 3.35
CA ILE A 28 -12.53 -12.12 3.70
C ILE A 28 -13.19 -11.50 2.47
N ASN A 29 -14.40 -11.93 2.16
CA ASN A 29 -15.23 -11.29 1.16
C ASN A 29 -15.80 -9.97 1.72
N CYS A 30 -15.47 -8.87 1.05
CA CYS A 30 -15.78 -7.51 1.46
C CYS A 30 -16.63 -6.81 0.38
N LEU A 31 -17.72 -6.17 0.79
CA LEU A 31 -18.54 -5.35 -0.10
C LEU A 31 -17.98 -3.93 -0.21
N ILE A 32 -17.72 -3.48 -1.44
CA ILE A 32 -17.28 -2.12 -1.70
C ILE A 32 -18.48 -1.18 -1.58
N LYS A 33 -18.43 -0.26 -0.62
CA LYS A 33 -19.43 0.81 -0.45
C LYS A 33 -18.84 2.13 -0.90
N GLY A 34 -19.63 2.92 -1.63
CA GLY A 34 -19.26 4.30 -1.93
C GLY A 34 -19.21 5.12 -0.65
N ALA A 35 -18.14 5.89 -0.47
CA ALA A 35 -18.03 6.89 0.58
C ALA A 35 -18.33 8.27 0.01
N LYS A 36 -18.82 9.19 0.85
CA LYS A 36 -18.99 10.59 0.46
C LYS A 36 -17.61 11.17 0.15
N ALA A 37 -17.46 11.84 -0.98
CA ALA A 37 -16.22 12.54 -1.31
C ALA A 37 -15.89 13.56 -0.19
N HIS A 38 -14.68 13.48 0.35
CA HIS A 38 -14.17 14.45 1.32
C HIS A 38 -13.59 15.66 0.56
N THR A 39 -14.47 16.48 -0.02
CA THR A 39 -14.06 17.70 -0.73
C THR A 39 -13.45 18.70 0.26
N GLY A 40 -12.18 19.06 0.04
CA GLY A 40 -11.49 20.12 0.79
C GLY A 40 -10.70 19.67 2.02
N SER A 41 -10.82 18.42 2.48
CA SER A 41 -9.95 17.88 3.52
C SER A 41 -8.82 17.09 2.88
N PRO A 42 -7.54 17.48 3.04
CA PRO A 42 -6.44 16.65 2.57
C PRO A 42 -6.41 15.32 3.33
N GLN A 43 -6.09 14.24 2.62
CA GLN A 43 -5.69 12.98 3.24
C GLN A 43 -4.17 12.98 3.42
N CYS A 44 -3.75 12.77 4.66
CA CYS A 44 -2.35 12.59 4.99
C CYS A 44 -1.81 11.28 4.41
N GLN A 45 -0.74 11.34 3.61
CA GLN A 45 -0.11 10.15 3.02
C GLN A 45 0.76 9.37 4.02
N GLN A 46 1.10 9.97 5.17
CA GLN A 46 1.85 9.29 6.23
C GLN A 46 0.96 8.43 7.12
N CYS A 47 -0.19 8.94 7.56
CA CYS A 47 -1.08 8.25 8.49
C CYS A 47 -2.41 7.79 7.89
N TRP A 48 -2.68 8.12 6.63
CA TRP A 48 -3.91 7.80 5.88
C TRP A 48 -5.20 8.36 6.50
N LYS A 49 -5.09 9.31 7.44
CA LYS A 49 -6.23 10.02 8.05
C LYS A 49 -6.56 11.30 7.27
N TRP A 50 -7.85 11.63 7.25
CA TRP A 50 -8.35 12.90 6.72
C TRP A 50 -8.13 14.04 7.73
N GLY A 51 -8.07 15.28 7.22
CA GLY A 51 -8.12 16.50 8.02
C GLY A 51 -6.78 17.21 8.20
N HIS A 52 -5.69 16.70 7.62
CA HIS A 52 -4.41 17.40 7.58
C HIS A 52 -3.55 16.95 6.38
N PRO A 53 -2.73 17.84 5.80
CA PRO A 53 -1.72 17.47 4.83
C PRO A 53 -0.58 16.69 5.49
N SER A 54 0.17 15.93 4.69
CA SER A 54 1.31 15.14 5.17
C SER A 54 2.38 15.99 5.88
N ASP A 55 2.59 17.23 5.43
CA ASP A 55 3.66 18.11 5.91
C ASP A 55 3.53 18.50 7.39
N ILE A 56 2.32 18.47 7.95
CA ILE A 56 2.06 18.79 9.36
C ILE A 56 1.80 17.54 10.20
N CYS A 57 1.89 16.35 9.60
CA CYS A 57 1.64 15.11 10.30
C CYS A 57 2.82 14.79 11.23
N ARG A 58 2.49 14.43 12.48
CA ARG A 58 3.46 13.99 13.49
C ARG A 58 3.47 12.48 13.68
N CYS A 59 2.65 11.74 12.91
CA CYS A 59 2.70 10.28 12.98
C CYS A 59 4.06 9.82 12.44
N PRO A 60 4.69 8.81 13.07
CA PRO A 60 5.87 8.19 12.51
C PRO A 60 5.50 7.68 11.12
N ALA A 61 6.20 8.18 10.11
CA ALA A 61 5.94 7.81 8.75
C ALA A 61 6.17 6.29 8.61
N ILE A 62 5.24 5.59 7.95
CA ILE A 62 5.37 4.15 7.74
C ILE A 62 6.39 3.95 6.62
N HIS A 63 7.66 3.82 7.00
CA HIS A 63 8.74 3.47 6.06
C HIS A 63 9.38 2.16 6.47
N CYS A 64 9.67 1.35 5.47
CA CYS A 64 10.43 0.14 5.65
C CYS A 64 11.89 0.52 5.87
N PRO A 65 12.54 0.10 6.98
CA PRO A 65 13.94 0.43 7.24
C PRO A 65 14.91 -0.27 6.27
N ILE A 66 14.43 -1.24 5.49
CA ILE A 66 15.23 -2.04 4.55
C ILE A 66 15.28 -1.39 3.16
N CYS A 67 14.16 -0.79 2.72
CA CYS A 67 14.02 -0.32 1.33
C CYS A 67 13.30 1.03 1.20
N ALA A 68 13.11 1.78 2.28
CA ALA A 68 12.45 3.09 2.33
C ALA A 68 10.96 3.13 1.90
N GLY A 69 10.39 2.00 1.45
CA GLY A 69 9.04 1.94 0.89
C GLY A 69 7.92 2.11 1.93
N PRO A 70 6.69 2.40 1.50
CA PRO A 70 5.56 2.72 2.37
C PRO A 70 4.93 1.47 3.03
N HIS A 71 5.71 0.73 3.81
CA HIS A 71 5.26 -0.49 4.52
C HIS A 71 6.10 -0.73 5.78
N HIS A 72 5.56 -1.50 6.73
CA HIS A 72 6.32 -1.95 7.89
C HIS A 72 7.35 -3.01 7.52
N ARG A 73 8.42 -3.14 8.32
CA ARG A 73 9.46 -4.17 8.17
C ARG A 73 8.87 -5.58 7.99
N ASP A 74 7.83 -5.92 8.76
CA ASP A 74 7.21 -7.25 8.74
C ASP A 74 6.51 -7.56 7.40
N SER A 75 6.12 -6.52 6.66
CA SER A 75 5.50 -6.64 5.34
C SER A 75 6.51 -6.50 4.20
N HIS A 76 7.82 -6.45 4.49
CA HIS A 76 8.83 -6.20 3.47
C HIS A 76 8.85 -7.27 2.38
N CYS A 77 8.86 -8.56 2.74
CA CYS A 77 8.89 -9.64 1.75
C CYS A 77 7.62 -9.72 0.90
N SER A 78 6.47 -9.23 1.38
CA SER A 78 5.20 -9.28 0.64
C SER A 78 4.93 -8.03 -0.20
N MET A 79 5.47 -6.87 0.21
CA MET A 79 5.16 -5.56 -0.37
C MET A 79 6.30 -4.96 -1.20
N SER A 80 7.56 -5.30 -0.90
CA SER A 80 8.70 -4.71 -1.61
C SER A 80 8.86 -5.32 -2.99
N GLY A 81 9.11 -4.49 -4.01
CA GLY A 81 9.37 -4.98 -5.36
C GLY A 81 10.60 -5.88 -5.46
N CYS A 82 11.56 -5.69 -4.55
CA CYS A 82 12.80 -6.47 -4.50
C CYS A 82 12.63 -7.88 -3.90
N CYS A 83 11.74 -8.07 -2.91
CA CYS A 83 11.57 -9.37 -2.23
C CYS A 83 10.24 -10.08 -2.51
N LYS A 84 9.23 -9.40 -3.06
CA LYS A 84 7.92 -9.99 -3.37
C LYS A 84 7.98 -11.12 -4.40
N GLY A 85 9.04 -11.17 -5.19
CA GLY A 85 9.13 -12.04 -6.35
C GLY A 85 8.27 -11.53 -7.51
N ASN A 86 8.56 -12.05 -8.69
CA ASN A 86 7.84 -11.74 -9.91
C ASN A 86 7.70 -13.01 -10.76
N PRO A 87 6.56 -13.73 -10.67
CA PRO A 87 6.34 -14.94 -11.46
C PRO A 87 6.19 -14.66 -12.97
N LYS A 88 5.99 -13.39 -13.37
CA LYS A 88 5.90 -12.98 -14.77
C LYS A 88 7.25 -12.52 -15.34
N ALA A 89 8.31 -12.47 -14.54
CA ALA A 89 9.65 -12.19 -15.04
C ALA A 89 10.19 -13.37 -15.85
N SER A 90 11.12 -13.10 -16.77
CA SER A 90 11.87 -14.11 -17.51
C SER A 90 13.36 -13.97 -17.19
N PRO A 91 13.95 -14.87 -16.38
CA PRO A 91 13.33 -16.02 -15.71
C PRO A 91 12.43 -15.62 -14.52
N PRO A 92 11.50 -16.49 -14.08
CA PRO A 92 10.64 -16.22 -12.93
C PRO A 92 11.44 -15.95 -11.66
N ILE A 93 11.10 -14.90 -10.93
CA ILE A 93 11.77 -14.53 -9.68
C ILE A 93 10.91 -15.03 -8.52
N SER A 94 11.44 -15.94 -7.71
CA SER A 94 10.78 -16.43 -6.50
C SER A 94 10.72 -15.35 -5.40
N PRO A 95 9.66 -15.30 -4.59
CA PRO A 95 9.62 -14.44 -3.40
C PRO A 95 10.71 -14.83 -2.40
N THR A 96 11.25 -13.85 -1.68
CA THR A 96 12.12 -14.12 -0.52
C THR A 96 11.25 -14.65 0.63
N PRO A 97 11.55 -15.83 1.21
CA PRO A 97 10.84 -16.33 2.40
C PRO A 97 10.95 -15.36 3.57
N ALA A 98 9.91 -15.26 4.41
CA ALA A 98 9.87 -14.32 5.54
C ALA A 98 11.02 -14.54 6.54
N ASP A 99 11.53 -15.76 6.65
CA ASP A 99 12.60 -16.15 7.58
C ASP A 99 14.01 -16.03 6.99
N MET A 100 14.14 -15.64 5.72
CA MET A 100 15.44 -15.51 5.04
C MET A 100 15.84 -14.03 4.95
N ALA A 101 17.12 -13.75 5.19
CA ALA A 101 17.66 -12.40 4.99
C ALA A 101 17.44 -11.94 3.55
N CYS A 102 17.09 -10.66 3.37
CA CYS A 102 16.92 -10.08 2.05
C CYS A 102 18.20 -10.26 1.23
N PRO A 103 18.12 -10.75 -0.02
CA PRO A 103 19.30 -11.06 -0.83
C PRO A 103 20.03 -9.81 -1.36
N HIS A 104 19.52 -8.62 -1.05
CA HIS A 104 20.08 -7.35 -1.47
C HIS A 104 20.63 -6.57 -0.28
N VAL A 105 21.62 -5.72 -0.56
CA VAL A 105 22.17 -4.79 0.43
C VAL A 105 21.03 -3.90 0.94
N CYS A 106 20.80 -3.89 2.25
CA CYS A 106 19.85 -2.98 2.87
C CYS A 106 20.34 -1.54 2.67
N SER A 107 19.62 -0.75 1.89
CA SER A 107 19.82 0.70 1.87
C SER A 107 19.15 1.27 3.12
N CYS A 108 19.94 1.39 4.18
CA CYS A 108 19.49 2.11 5.38
C CYS A 108 19.15 3.54 4.98
N ILE A 109 17.95 4.01 5.31
CA ILE A 109 17.52 5.41 5.05
C ILE A 109 18.45 6.44 5.72
N ASN A 110 19.16 6.03 6.77
CA ASN A 110 20.00 6.90 7.60
C ASN A 110 21.51 6.66 7.43
N CYS A 111 21.96 5.78 6.52
CA CYS A 111 23.39 5.54 6.26
C CYS A 111 23.80 5.89 4.83
#